data_AF-A0A660XYV0-F1
#
_entry.id   AF-A0A660XYV0-F1
#
_cell.length_a   1.000
_cell.length_b   1.000
_cell.length_c   1.000
_cell.angle_alpha   90.00
_cell.angle_beta   90.00
_cell.angle_gamma   90.00
#
_symmetry.space_group_name_H-M   'P 1'
#
loop_
_entity.id
_entity.type
_entity.pdbx_description
1 polymer ?
#
loop_
_entity_poly.entity_id
_entity_poly.type
_entity_poly.pdbx_seq_one_letter_code
_entity_poly.pdbx_strand_id
1 'polypeptide(L)'
;MEKLTNREAYMKYLKLLFLVLIILFLLVFVIQNVGQKITLKFFSSNFAFSTEMIVALLISLVVGFLIGYLIAGFQILEQKKIVRALKSEYKKVKKEIDLLRNKDLEEVEIEE
;
A
#
# COMPACT_ATOMS: atom_id res chain seq x y z
N MET A 1 -9.92 16.22 17.42
CA MET A 1 -9.89 16.25 15.94
C MET A 1 -8.58 16.86 15.43
N GLU A 2 -8.27 18.12 15.73
CA GLU A 2 -7.09 18.85 15.21
C GLU A 2 -5.71 18.21 15.49
N LYS A 3 -5.49 17.64 16.69
CA LYS A 3 -4.25 16.92 17.01
C LYS A 3 -4.03 15.63 16.20
N LEU A 4 -5.11 14.97 15.76
CA LEU A 4 -5.03 13.73 14.96
C LEU A 4 -4.64 14.06 13.52
N THR A 5 -5.22 15.11 12.92
CA THR A 5 -4.87 15.60 11.58
C THR A 5 -3.42 16.06 11.49
N ASN A 6 -2.91 16.76 12.51
CA ASN A 6 -1.52 17.21 12.54
C ASN A 6 -0.51 16.05 12.59
N ARG A 7 -0.85 14.96 13.30
CA ARG A 7 0.00 13.76 13.37
C ARG A 7 0.05 13.04 12.02
N GLU A 8 -1.07 12.94 11.30
CA GLU A 8 -1.10 12.35 9.96
C GLU A 8 -0.29 13.17 8.95
N ALA A 9 -0.42 14.50 9.00
CA ALA A 9 0.36 15.41 8.16
C ALA A 9 1.86 15.26 8.42
N TYR A 10 2.28 15.24 9.69
CA TYR A 10 3.68 15.04 10.08
C TYR A 10 4.26 13.74 9.49
N MET A 11 3.54 12.63 9.60
CA MET A 11 4.00 11.34 9.05
C MET A 11 4.10 11.36 7.51
N LYS A 12 3.23 12.10 6.82
CA LYS A 12 3.32 12.28 5.36
C LYS A 12 4.58 13.06 4.99
N TYR A 13 4.86 14.18 5.67
CA TYR A 13 6.06 14.98 5.43
C TYR A 13 7.34 14.23 5.78
N LEU A 14 7.34 13.44 6.86
CA LEU A 14 8.50 12.62 7.23
C LEU A 14 8.78 11.55 6.18
N LYS A 15 7.75 10.87 5.66
CA LYS A 15 7.87 9.93 4.54
C LYS A 15 8.41 10.61 3.28
N LEU A 16 7.92 11.82 2.98
CA LEU A 16 8.38 12.61 1.85
C LEU A 16 9.86 12.98 2.00
N LEU A 17 10.27 13.48 3.17
CA LEU A 17 11.65 13.83 3.46
C LEU A 17 12.57 12.63 3.29
N PHE A 18 12.18 11.47 3.83
CA PHE A 18 12.95 10.24 3.69
C PHE A 18 13.08 9.80 2.23
N LEU A 19 12.00 9.91 1.44
CA LEU A 19 12.02 9.62 0.00
C LEU A 19 12.98 10.54 -0.75
N VAL A 20 12.96 11.85 -0.45
CA VAL A 20 13.88 12.82 -1.06
C VAL A 20 15.34 12.49 -0.71
N LEU A 21 15.63 12.14 0.55
CA LEU A 21 16.98 11.75 0.97
C LEU A 21 17.48 10.50 0.23
N ILE A 22 16.62 9.50 0.04
CA ILE A 22 16.96 8.30 -0.74
C ILE A 22 17.28 8.67 -2.19
N ILE A 23 16.46 9.52 -2.83
CA ILE A 23 16.70 9.94 -4.22
C ILE A 23 18.03 10.69 -4.33
N LEU A 24 18.32 11.58 -3.39
CA LEU A 24 19.58 12.35 -3.40
C LEU A 24 20.79 11.43 -3.21
N PHE A 25 20.69 10.45 -2.31
CA PHE A 25 21.70 9.42 -2.14
C PHE A 25 21.93 8.61 -3.43
N LEU A 26 20.86 8.19 -4.10
CA LEU A 26 20.95 7.47 -5.38
C LEU A 26 21.58 8.32 -6.48
N LEU A 27 21.27 9.62 -6.55
CA LEU A 27 21.89 10.52 -7.53
C LEU A 27 23.41 10.63 -7.31
N VAL A 28 23.83 10.83 -6.06
CA VAL A 28 25.26 10.86 -5.72
C VAL A 28 25.92 9.53 -6.08
N PHE A 29 25.27 8.40 -5.77
CA PHE A 29 25.76 7.07 -6.13
C PHE A 29 25.94 6.89 -7.64
N VAL A 30 24.95 7.32 -8.44
CA VAL A 30 25.04 7.26 -9.91
C VAL A 30 26.19 8.10 -10.43
N ILE A 31 26.31 9.35 -9.96
CA ILE A 31 27.36 10.29 -10.41
C ILE A 31 28.76 9.75 -10.10
N GLN A 32 28.96 9.17 -8.90
CA GLN A 32 30.27 8.64 -8.50
C GLN A 32 30.69 7.40 -9.29
N ASN A 33 29.75 6.70 -9.93
CA ASN A 33 29.99 5.43 -10.61
C ASN A 33 29.64 5.51 -12.11
N VAL A 34 29.66 6.71 -12.71
CA VAL A 34 29.43 6.89 -14.15
C VAL A 34 30.48 6.12 -14.94
N GLY A 35 30.04 5.37 -15.95
CA GLY A 35 30.91 4.54 -16.79
C GLY A 35 31.41 3.26 -16.13
N GLN A 36 31.09 3.02 -14.85
CA GLN A 36 31.45 1.79 -14.17
C GLN A 36 30.66 0.61 -14.74
N LYS A 37 31.38 -0.41 -15.20
CA LYS A 37 30.78 -1.69 -15.61
C LYS A 37 30.70 -2.62 -14.41
N ILE A 38 29.57 -3.31 -14.30
CA ILE A 38 29.35 -4.35 -13.30
C ILE A 38 28.96 -5.65 -13.99
N THR A 39 29.31 -6.77 -13.38
CA THR A 39 28.89 -8.10 -13.82
C THR A 39 27.89 -8.66 -12.83
N LEU A 40 26.65 -8.80 -13.27
CA LEU A 40 25.58 -9.46 -12.52
C LEU A 40 25.67 -10.96 -12.76
N LYS A 41 25.82 -11.73 -11.69
CA LYS A 41 25.73 -13.19 -11.71
C LYS A 41 24.38 -13.58 -11.12
N PHE A 42 23.51 -14.15 -11.95
CA PHE A 42 22.24 -14.72 -11.46
C PHE A 42 22.49 -16.12 -10.89
N PHE A 43 21.45 -16.79 -10.37
CA PHE A 43 21.45 -18.08 -9.65
C PHE A 43 22.43 -19.17 -10.17
N SER A 44 22.91 -19.09 -11.41
CA SER A 44 24.02 -19.89 -11.95
C SER A 44 25.11 -18.98 -12.53
N SER A 45 26.39 -19.33 -12.31
CA SER A 45 27.56 -18.60 -12.86
C SER A 45 27.57 -18.54 -14.39
N ASN A 46 26.84 -19.44 -15.06
CA ASN A 46 26.70 -19.48 -16.51
C ASN A 46 25.79 -18.36 -17.04
N PHE A 47 25.02 -17.72 -16.17
CA PHE A 47 24.17 -16.58 -16.49
C PHE A 47 24.76 -15.30 -15.89
N ALA A 48 25.90 -14.89 -16.46
CA ALA A 48 26.57 -13.64 -16.13
C ALA A 48 26.28 -12.59 -17.20
N PHE A 49 25.81 -11.42 -16.78
CA PHE A 49 25.54 -10.29 -17.66
C PHE A 49 26.36 -9.08 -17.21
N SER A 50 27.18 -8.55 -18.11
CA SER A 50 27.97 -7.35 -17.86
C SER A 50 27.30 -6.14 -18.48
N THR A 51 27.07 -5.11 -17.67
CA THR A 51 26.41 -3.87 -18.12
C THR A 51 26.92 -2.68 -17.33
N GLU A 52 26.56 -1.48 -17.73
CA GLU A 52 26.84 -0.28 -16.94
C GLU A 52 26.01 -0.31 -15.66
N MET A 53 26.60 0.15 -14.56
CA MET A 53 25.96 0.17 -13.25
C MET A 53 24.62 0.92 -13.28
N ILE A 54 24.55 2.02 -14.04
CA ILE A 54 23.33 2.82 -14.20
C ILE A 54 22.19 2.02 -14.86
N VAL A 55 22.52 1.19 -15.85
CA VAL A 55 21.55 0.33 -16.55
C VAL A 55 21.03 -0.73 -15.60
N ALA A 56 21.92 -1.37 -14.82
CA ALA A 56 21.52 -2.35 -13.82
C ALA A 56 20.63 -1.76 -12.72
N LEU A 57 20.94 -0.55 -12.24
CA LEU A 57 20.09 0.19 -11.29
C LEU A 57 18.70 0.49 -11.87
N LEU A 58 18.64 0.89 -13.13
CA LEU A 58 17.37 1.20 -13.78
C LEU A 58 16.51 -0.06 -13.93
N ILE A 59 17.11 -1.19 -14.34
CA ILE A 59 16.42 -2.48 -14.43
C ILE A 59 15.89 -2.89 -13.05
N SER A 60 16.70 -2.80 -11.99
CA SER A 60 16.26 -3.20 -10.65
C SER A 60 15.13 -2.31 -10.12
N LEU A 61 15.16 -1.01 -10.41
CA LEU A 61 14.12 -0.07 -10.04
C LEU A 61 12.80 -0.36 -10.76
N VAL A 62 12.85 -0.64 -12.07
CA VAL A 62 11.66 -1.01 -12.85
C VAL A 62 11.06 -2.33 -12.37
N VAL A 63 11.89 -3.35 -12.16
CA VAL A 63 11.44 -4.66 -11.66
C VAL A 63 10.82 -4.52 -10.27
N GLY A 64 11.47 -3.79 -9.37
CA GLY A 64 10.94 -3.52 -8.04
C GLY A 64 9.61 -2.78 -8.07
N PHE A 65 9.48 -1.77 -8.94
CA PHE A 65 8.23 -1.05 -9.15
C PHE A 65 7.11 -1.96 -9.66
N LEU A 66 7.37 -2.79 -10.67
CA LEU A 66 6.38 -3.71 -11.23
C LEU A 66 5.90 -4.72 -10.18
N ILE A 67 6.81 -5.31 -9.41
CA ILE A 67 6.47 -6.24 -8.33
C ILE A 67 5.62 -5.52 -7.27
N GLY A 68 6.05 -4.34 -6.83
CA GLY A 68 5.32 -3.54 -5.85
C GLY A 68 3.92 -3.15 -6.33
N TYR A 69 3.80 -2.78 -7.60
CA TYR A 69 2.52 -2.45 -8.23
C TYR A 69 1.57 -3.65 -8.25
N LEU A 70 2.06 -4.83 -8.62
CA LEU A 70 1.27 -6.06 -8.60
C LEU A 70 0.78 -6.42 -7.19
N ILE A 71 1.67 -6.35 -6.20
CA ILE A 71 1.32 -6.61 -4.79
C ILE A 71 0.25 -5.62 -4.31
N ALA A 72 0.43 -4.32 -4.58
CA ALA A 72 -0.55 -3.30 -4.22
C ALA A 72 -1.90 -3.53 -4.91
N GLY A 73 -1.89 -3.94 -6.18
CA GLY A 73 -3.08 -4.32 -6.92
C GLY A 73 -3.87 -5.44 -6.23
N PHE A 74 -3.20 -6.51 -5.81
CA PHE A 74 -3.85 -7.61 -5.08
C PHE A 74 -4.40 -7.16 -3.72
N GLN A 75 -3.66 -6.35 -2.97
CA GLN A 75 -4.12 -5.80 -1.69
C GLN A 75 -5.39 -4.97 -1.85
N ILE A 76 -5.48 -4.13 -2.89
CA ILE A 76 -6.67 -3.32 -3.15
C ILE A 76 -7.89 -4.22 -3.43
N LEU A 77 -7.71 -5.31 -4.19
CA LEU A 77 -8.79 -6.25 -4.47
C LEU A 77 -9.27 -6.96 -3.20
N GLU A 78 -8.34 -7.38 -2.34
CA GLU A 78 -8.65 -7.99 -1.04
C GLU A 78 -9.39 -7.01 -0.13
N GLN A 79 -8.90 -5.77 -0.01
CA GLN A 79 -9.55 -4.72 0.79
C GLN A 79 -10.97 -4.44 0.32
N LYS A 80 -11.22 -4.41 -1.01
CA LYS A 80 -12.58 -4.25 -1.55
C LYS A 80 -13.52 -5.40 -1.15
N LYS A 81 -13.02 -6.63 -1.09
CA LYS A 81 -13.81 -7.78 -0.61
C LYS A 81 -14.16 -7.61 0.87
N ILE A 82 -13.18 -7.26 1.70
CA ILE A 82 -13.36 -7.04 3.15
C ILE A 82 -14.37 -5.92 3.39
N VAL A 83 -14.23 -4.77 2.72
CA VAL A 83 -15.17 -3.65 2.85
C VAL A 83 -16.59 -4.04 2.45
N ARG A 84 -16.76 -4.85 1.40
CA ARG A 84 -18.08 -5.34 0.98
C ARG A 84 -18.69 -6.28 2.02
N ALA A 85 -17.91 -7.21 2.57
CA ALA A 85 -18.37 -8.12 3.62
C ALA A 85 -18.80 -7.33 4.86
N LEU A 86 -17.95 -6.42 5.33
CA LEU A 86 -18.20 -5.57 6.50
C LEU A 86 -19.46 -4.72 6.32
N LYS A 87 -19.67 -4.14 5.13
CA LYS A 87 -20.89 -3.38 4.81
C LYS A 87 -22.15 -4.25 4.84
N SER A 88 -22.05 -5.50 4.40
CA SER A 88 -23.17 -6.45 4.42
C SER A 88 -23.55 -6.82 5.86
N GLU A 89 -22.56 -7.15 6.69
CA GLU A 89 -22.77 -7.47 8.11
C GLU A 89 -23.35 -6.29 8.87
N TYR A 90 -22.78 -5.09 8.69
CA TYR A 90 -23.33 -3.87 9.28
C TYR A 90 -24.81 -3.67 8.93
N LYS A 91 -25.20 -3.89 7.67
CA LYS A 91 -26.60 -3.76 7.24
C LYS A 91 -27.50 -4.83 7.87
N LYS A 92 -27.01 -6.06 8.08
CA LYS A 92 -27.76 -7.12 8.77
C LYS A 92 -28.00 -6.77 10.23
N VAL A 93 -26.94 -6.47 10.97
CA VAL A 93 -27.02 -6.09 12.38
C VAL A 93 -27.89 -4.86 12.58
N LYS A 94 -27.78 -3.86 11.70
CA LYS A 94 -28.65 -2.67 11.75
C LYS A 94 -30.13 -3.04 11.56
N LYS A 95 -30.44 -3.91 10.60
CA LYS A 95 -31.81 -4.40 10.39
C LYS A 95 -32.34 -5.17 11.60
N GLU A 96 -31.51 -6.00 12.24
CA GLU A 96 -31.92 -6.75 13.44
C GLU A 96 -32.28 -5.81 14.58
N ILE A 97 -31.48 -4.76 14.83
CA ILE A 97 -31.82 -3.72 15.82
C ILE A 97 -33.12 -3.00 15.43
N ASP A 98 -33.27 -2.61 14.16
CA ASP A 98 -34.47 -1.91 13.70
C ASP A 98 -35.73 -2.78 13.88
N LEU A 99 -35.63 -4.10 13.64
CA LEU A 99 -36.72 -5.05 13.86
C LEU A 99 -37.05 -5.23 15.34
N LEU A 100 -36.04 -5.38 16.20
CA LEU A 100 -36.24 -5.52 17.65
C LEU A 100 -36.91 -4.27 18.22
N ARG A 101 -36.45 -3.07 17.84
CA ARG A 101 -37.08 -1.81 18.26
C ARG A 101 -38.54 -1.71 17.85
N ASN A 102 -38.88 -2.19 16.66
CA ASN A 102 -40.25 -2.13 16.17
C ASN A 102 -41.15 -3.19 16.82
N LYS A 103 -40.61 -4.34 17.23
CA LYS A 103 -41.35 -5.38 17.97
C LYS A 103 -41.82 -4.89 19.34
N ASP A 104 -40.98 -4.13 20.04
CA ASP A 104 -41.33 -3.53 21.34
C ASP A 104 -42.45 -2.47 21.22
N LEU A 105 -42.65 -1.87 20.04
CA LEU A 105 -43.70 -0.88 19.79
C LEU A 105 -45.05 -1.53 19.43
N GLU A 106 -45.03 -2.64 18.68
CA GLU A 106 -46.24 -3.41 18.36
C GLU A 106 -46.85 -4.06 19.62
N GLU A 107 -46.04 -4.51 20.58
CA GLU A 107 -46.55 -5.07 21.85
C GLU A 107 -47.29 -4.01 22.70
N VAL A 108 -46.89 -2.73 22.63
CA VAL A 108 -47.54 -1.64 23.37
C VAL A 108 -48.86 -1.20 22.72
N GLU A 109 -48.96 -1.21 21.38
CA GLU A 109 -50.21 -0.86 20.67
C GLU A 109 -51.32 -1.90 20.84
N ILE A 110 -51.00 -3.15 21.21
CA ILE A 110 -51.99 -4.23 21.37
C ILE A 110 -52.54 -4.29 22.80
N GLU A 111 -51.90 -3.63 23.77
CA GLU A 111 -52.33 -3.58 25.18
C GLU A 111 -53.22 -2.37 25.53
N GLU A 112 -53.53 -1.48 24.58
CA GLU A 112 -54.56 -0.41 24.69
C GLU A 112 -55.90 -0.82 24.08
#